data_AF-A0A3A8W492-F1
#
_entry.id   AF-A0A3A8W492-F1
#
_cell.length_a   1.000
_cell.length_b   1.000
_cell.length_c   1.000
_cell.angle_alpha   90.00
_cell.angle_beta   90.00
_cell.angle_gamma   90.00
#
_symmetry.space_group_name_H-M   'P 1'
#
loop_
_entity.id
_entity.type
_entity.pdbx_description
1 polymer ?
#
loop_
_entity_poly.entity_id
_entity_poly.type
_entity_poly.pdbx_seq_one_letter_code
_entity_poly.pdbx_strand_id
1 'polypeptide(L)'
;MNCVENMEKGWLDYIDKIYDKGNVELVITKRVKEGLVKVIERKILAGEIKADALEQGLTAFLLKEDTLAFIRERQPEVSCVPESVISEIKNYFKENIPNCQPTEVFRSSNHPNDAYLYSIVGKNANRSYSCWTAYNAATGSLNHGHYGIPEKEDAIDILSEYYHDITDEREKYNMNCSKVEIVPEQIGVEQEEMVVAQVVQFRQRRLGR
;
A
#
# COMPACT_ATOMS: atom_id res chain seq x y z
N MET A 1 22.34 -7.19 33.77
CA MET A 1 21.75 -6.94 32.44
C MET A 1 20.33 -7.47 32.30
N ASN A 2 19.95 -8.61 32.91
CA ASN A 2 18.62 -9.23 32.72
C ASN A 2 17.37 -8.52 33.31
N CYS A 3 17.48 -7.54 34.22
CA CYS A 3 16.28 -6.96 34.86
C CYS A 3 15.59 -5.87 34.02
N VAL A 4 16.35 -5.15 33.19
CA VAL A 4 15.83 -4.06 32.35
C VAL A 4 15.15 -4.64 31.10
N GLU A 5 15.77 -5.63 30.46
CA GLU A 5 15.21 -6.32 29.29
C GLU A 5 13.86 -7.02 29.60
N ASN A 6 13.73 -7.61 30.79
CA ASN A 6 12.47 -8.22 31.23
C ASN A 6 11.36 -7.19 31.49
N MET A 7 11.73 -5.95 31.85
CA MET A 7 10.77 -4.86 32.09
C MET A 7 10.32 -4.22 30.78
N GLU A 8 11.25 -3.98 29.86
CA GLU A 8 10.99 -3.47 28.51
C GLU A 8 10.05 -4.38 27.73
N LYS A 9 10.31 -5.71 27.75
CA LYS A 9 9.42 -6.69 27.13
C LYS A 9 8.00 -6.64 27.71
N GLY A 10 7.89 -6.49 29.04
CA GLY A 10 6.60 -6.35 29.71
C GLY A 10 5.81 -5.11 29.26
N TRP A 11 6.49 -3.99 28.96
CA TRP A 11 5.83 -2.79 28.46
C TRP A 11 5.37 -2.91 27.02
N LEU A 12 6.15 -3.56 26.16
CA LEU A 12 5.74 -3.83 24.78
C LEU A 12 4.46 -4.67 24.73
N ASP A 13 4.42 -5.77 25.49
CA ASP A 13 3.25 -6.64 25.58
C ASP A 13 2.01 -5.90 26.14
N TYR A 14 2.23 -4.97 27.08
CA TYR A 14 1.15 -4.16 27.65
C TYR A 14 0.59 -3.15 26.65
N ILE A 15 1.47 -2.50 25.87
CA ILE A 15 1.08 -1.58 24.79
C ILE A 15 0.23 -2.32 23.75
N ASP A 16 0.69 -3.48 23.29
CA ASP A 16 -0.04 -4.32 22.33
C ASP A 16 -1.44 -4.66 22.88
N LYS A 17 -1.53 -5.13 24.14
CA LYS A 17 -2.82 -5.44 24.79
C LYS A 17 -3.82 -4.27 24.78
N ILE A 18 -3.36 -3.03 24.95
CA ILE A 18 -4.22 -1.83 24.99
C ILE A 18 -4.74 -1.49 23.58
N TYR A 19 -3.87 -1.47 22.59
CA TYR A 19 -4.26 -1.02 21.25
C TYR A 19 -4.93 -2.12 20.42
N ASP A 20 -4.54 -3.39 20.56
CA ASP A 20 -5.14 -4.52 19.84
C ASP A 20 -6.63 -4.72 20.18
N LYS A 21 -7.03 -4.39 21.42
CA LYS A 21 -8.41 -4.62 21.89
C LYS A 21 -9.33 -3.40 21.76
N GLY A 22 -8.77 -2.20 21.71
CA GLY A 22 -9.52 -0.95 21.82
C GLY A 22 -9.39 0.00 20.63
N ASN A 23 -8.38 -0.18 19.77
CA ASN A 23 -8.04 0.76 18.70
C ASN A 23 -7.50 0.03 17.46
N VAL A 24 -8.30 -0.87 16.89
CA VAL A 24 -7.92 -1.70 15.72
C VAL A 24 -7.54 -0.86 14.50
N GLU A 25 -7.99 0.39 14.45
CA GLU A 25 -7.67 1.35 13.38
C GLU A 25 -6.25 1.94 13.49
N LEU A 26 -5.58 1.82 14.65
CA LEU A 26 -4.23 2.32 14.84
C LEU A 26 -3.20 1.25 14.52
N VAL A 27 -2.38 1.51 13.52
CA VAL A 27 -1.18 0.74 13.24
C VAL A 27 -0.09 1.13 14.23
N ILE A 28 0.13 0.30 15.24
CA ILE A 28 1.18 0.52 16.24
C ILE A 28 2.47 -0.16 15.77
N THR A 29 3.32 0.61 15.10
CA THR A 29 4.63 0.13 14.62
C THR A 29 5.60 -0.09 15.77
N LYS A 30 6.59 -0.97 15.59
CA LYS A 30 7.68 -1.20 16.53
C LYS A 30 8.34 0.10 16.97
N ARG A 31 8.62 1.01 16.01
CA ARG A 31 9.21 2.33 16.29
C ARG A 31 8.34 3.19 17.21
N VAL A 32 7.01 3.18 17.00
CA VAL A 32 6.07 3.88 17.89
C VAL A 32 6.08 3.23 19.28
N LYS A 33 6.09 1.90 19.37
CA LYS A 33 6.16 1.18 20.65
C LYS A 33 7.42 1.52 21.44
N GLU A 34 8.58 1.44 20.82
CA GLU A 34 9.86 1.79 21.45
C GLU A 34 9.88 3.26 21.90
N GLY A 35 9.29 4.16 21.11
CA GLY A 35 9.10 5.55 21.49
C GLY A 35 8.24 5.71 22.74
N LEU A 36 7.11 4.99 22.80
CA LEU A 36 6.20 5.01 23.95
C LEU A 36 6.85 4.42 25.20
N VAL A 37 7.58 3.30 25.09
CA VAL A 37 8.32 2.70 26.22
C VAL A 37 9.27 3.71 26.85
N LYS A 38 10.07 4.42 26.04
CA LYS A 38 10.99 5.46 26.54
C LYS A 38 10.25 6.60 27.25
N VAL A 39 9.05 6.96 26.79
CA VAL A 39 8.22 7.99 27.46
C VAL A 39 7.66 7.45 28.77
N ILE A 40 7.19 6.22 28.80
CA ILE A 40 6.68 5.53 29.98
C ILE A 40 7.75 5.48 31.07
N GLU A 41 8.95 5.02 30.74
CA GLU A 41 10.07 4.93 31.68
C GLU A 41 10.39 6.28 32.30
N ARG A 42 10.45 7.35 31.48
CA ARG A 42 10.67 8.72 31.98
C ARG A 42 9.56 9.17 32.92
N LYS A 43 8.30 8.87 32.61
CA LYS A 43 7.15 9.25 33.46
C LYS A 43 7.12 8.49 34.78
N ILE A 44 7.51 7.22 34.79
CA ILE A 44 7.66 6.43 36.02
C ILE A 44 8.80 7.00 36.88
N LEU A 45 9.96 7.26 36.27
CA LEU A 45 11.11 7.85 36.97
C LEU A 45 10.82 9.24 37.54
N ALA A 46 10.01 10.04 36.84
CA ALA A 46 9.54 11.34 37.30
C ALA A 46 8.44 11.27 38.38
N GLY A 47 7.92 10.08 38.69
CA GLY A 47 6.83 9.89 39.65
C GLY A 47 5.45 10.33 39.15
N GLU A 48 5.32 10.63 37.85
CA GLU A 48 4.04 11.00 37.21
C GLU A 48 3.11 9.78 37.11
N ILE A 49 3.67 8.59 36.91
CA ILE A 49 2.97 7.31 36.99
C ILE A 49 3.44 6.63 38.27
N LYS A 50 2.54 6.52 39.25
CA LYS A 50 2.87 5.94 40.55
C LYS A 50 2.92 4.42 40.49
N ALA A 51 3.87 3.81 41.21
CA ALA A 51 4.07 2.37 41.23
C ALA A 51 2.89 1.59 41.86
N ASP A 52 2.19 2.18 42.82
CA ASP A 52 1.01 1.59 43.49
C ASP A 52 -0.27 1.65 42.64
N ALA A 53 -0.27 2.45 41.58
CA ALA A 53 -1.37 2.60 40.61
C ALA A 53 -0.89 2.43 39.16
N LEU A 54 0.15 1.62 38.95
CA LEU A 54 0.90 1.54 37.69
C LEU A 54 0.03 1.21 36.49
N GLU A 55 -0.81 0.16 36.59
CA GLU A 55 -1.67 -0.28 35.47
C GLU A 55 -2.70 0.79 35.09
N GLN A 56 -3.34 1.42 36.07
CA GLN A 56 -4.32 2.50 35.83
C GLN A 56 -3.65 3.74 35.24
N GLY A 57 -2.48 4.12 35.76
CA GLY A 57 -1.71 5.26 35.26
C GLY A 57 -1.20 5.05 33.83
N LEU A 58 -0.71 3.86 33.51
CA LEU A 58 -0.29 3.49 32.15
C LEU A 58 -1.46 3.50 31.17
N THR A 59 -2.58 2.87 31.54
CA THR A 59 -3.79 2.88 30.70
C THR A 59 -4.25 4.30 30.42
N ALA A 60 -4.35 5.13 31.47
CA ALA A 60 -4.78 6.52 31.34
C ALA A 60 -3.82 7.34 30.47
N PHE A 61 -2.51 7.11 30.57
CA PHE A 61 -1.51 7.76 29.73
C PHE A 61 -1.62 7.33 28.25
N LEU A 62 -1.70 6.02 27.98
CA LEU A 62 -1.77 5.48 26.62
C LEU A 62 -3.06 5.90 25.89
N LEU A 63 -4.18 5.99 26.62
CA LEU A 63 -5.46 6.42 26.07
C LEU A 63 -5.67 7.94 26.11
N LYS A 64 -4.69 8.73 26.57
CA LYS A 64 -4.78 10.18 26.57
C LYS A 64 -4.72 10.71 25.14
N GLU A 65 -5.54 11.70 24.82
CA GLU A 65 -5.64 12.26 23.46
C GLU A 65 -4.30 12.74 22.90
N ASP A 66 -3.43 13.36 23.70
CA ASP A 66 -2.08 13.76 23.24
C ASP A 66 -1.25 12.56 22.76
N THR A 67 -1.36 11.42 23.45
CA THR A 67 -0.68 10.18 23.09
C THR A 67 -1.28 9.58 21.83
N LEU A 68 -2.62 9.58 21.71
CA LEU A 68 -3.31 9.12 20.52
C LEU A 68 -2.99 10.00 19.31
N ALA A 69 -2.94 11.33 19.48
CA ALA A 69 -2.53 12.27 18.46
C ALA A 69 -1.09 12.01 17.98
N PHE A 70 -0.15 11.80 18.93
CA PHE A 70 1.22 11.41 18.62
C PHE A 70 1.30 10.14 17.74
N ILE A 71 0.46 9.15 18.04
CA ILE A 71 0.37 7.90 17.26
C ILE A 71 -0.24 8.16 15.88
N ARG A 72 -1.34 8.93 15.81
CA ARG A 72 -2.05 9.27 14.56
C ARG A 72 -1.17 10.02 13.57
N GLU A 73 -0.38 10.98 14.05
CA GLU A 73 0.58 11.72 13.22
C GLU A 73 1.67 10.84 12.58
N ARG A 74 1.90 9.65 13.14
CA ARG A 74 2.95 8.70 12.73
C ARG A 74 2.37 7.42 12.14
N GLN A 75 1.08 7.43 11.78
CA GLN A 75 0.44 6.29 11.15
C GLN A 75 1.05 6.06 9.77
N PRO A 76 1.57 4.87 9.48
CA PRO A 76 1.93 4.53 8.11
C PRO A 76 0.65 4.41 7.26
N GLU A 77 0.74 4.89 6.04
CA GLU A 77 -0.31 4.74 5.04
C GLU A 77 -0.19 3.36 4.38
N VAL A 78 -0.95 2.40 4.91
CA VAL A 78 -0.95 0.99 4.47
C VAL A 78 -2.27 0.56 3.82
N SER A 79 -3.17 1.51 3.55
CA SER A 79 -4.44 1.20 2.88
C SER A 79 -4.23 0.81 1.41
N CYS A 80 -5.20 0.08 0.87
CA CYS A 80 -5.27 -0.22 -0.56
C CYS A 80 -5.28 1.06 -1.40
N VAL A 81 -4.82 0.95 -2.65
CA VAL A 81 -4.89 2.05 -3.61
C VAL A 81 -6.36 2.41 -3.90
N PRO A 82 -6.76 3.69 -3.84
CA PRO A 82 -8.14 4.10 -4.10
C PRO A 82 -8.60 3.80 -5.54
N GLU A 83 -9.87 3.40 -5.71
CA GLU A 83 -10.44 3.09 -7.03
C GLU A 83 -10.36 4.27 -8.02
N SER A 84 -10.53 5.51 -7.54
CA SER A 84 -10.42 6.72 -8.37
C SER A 84 -9.04 6.84 -9.01
N VAL A 85 -7.97 6.53 -8.25
CA VAL A 85 -6.59 6.55 -8.75
C VAL A 85 -6.38 5.45 -9.78
N ILE A 86 -6.95 4.26 -9.57
CA ILE A 86 -6.90 3.17 -10.55
C ILE A 86 -7.56 3.61 -11.87
N SER A 87 -8.71 4.29 -11.81
CA SER A 87 -9.38 4.84 -13.00
C SER A 87 -8.53 5.89 -13.71
N GLU A 88 -7.89 6.80 -12.98
CA GLU A 88 -6.98 7.81 -13.54
C GLU A 88 -5.77 7.17 -14.23
N ILE A 89 -5.15 6.18 -13.60
CA ILE A 89 -4.02 5.42 -14.17
C ILE A 89 -4.43 4.73 -15.47
N LYS A 90 -5.59 4.05 -15.48
CA LYS A 90 -6.10 3.39 -16.70
C LYS A 90 -6.28 4.39 -17.84
N ASN A 91 -6.87 5.55 -17.57
CA ASN A 91 -7.07 6.60 -18.57
C ASN A 91 -5.73 7.16 -19.07
N TYR A 92 -4.80 7.44 -18.15
CA TYR A 92 -3.46 7.91 -18.49
C TYR A 92 -2.74 6.97 -19.45
N PHE A 93 -2.75 5.65 -19.16
CA PHE A 93 -2.11 4.66 -20.02
C PHE A 93 -2.78 4.55 -21.38
N LYS A 94 -4.12 4.59 -21.43
CA LYS A 94 -4.89 4.56 -22.69
C LYS A 94 -4.53 5.73 -23.61
N GLU A 95 -4.35 6.92 -23.04
CA GLU A 95 -4.08 8.15 -23.80
C GLU A 95 -2.61 8.32 -24.16
N ASN A 96 -1.70 8.00 -23.23
CA ASN A 96 -0.28 8.37 -23.33
C ASN A 96 0.64 7.19 -23.63
N ILE A 97 0.23 5.95 -23.30
CA ILE A 97 1.06 4.75 -23.45
C ILE A 97 0.22 3.59 -24.04
N PRO A 98 -0.37 3.75 -25.24
CA PRO A 98 -1.39 2.83 -25.76
C PRO A 98 -0.89 1.40 -26.01
N ASN A 99 0.43 1.19 -26.08
CA ASN A 99 1.05 -0.12 -26.28
C ASN A 99 1.41 -0.83 -24.95
N CYS A 100 1.02 -0.25 -23.81
CA CYS A 100 1.23 -0.81 -22.49
C CYS A 100 -0.09 -0.82 -21.70
N GLN A 101 -0.41 -1.94 -21.08
CA GLN A 101 -1.57 -2.06 -20.21
C GLN A 101 -1.09 -2.13 -18.75
N PRO A 102 -1.58 -1.26 -17.85
CA PRO A 102 -1.23 -1.37 -16.43
C PRO A 102 -1.85 -2.66 -15.86
N THR A 103 -1.05 -3.43 -15.13
CA THR A 103 -1.45 -4.74 -14.57
C THR A 103 -1.46 -4.76 -13.06
N GLU A 104 -0.55 -4.04 -12.40
CA GLU A 104 -0.50 -3.97 -10.94
C GLU A 104 -0.15 -2.54 -10.51
N VAL A 105 -0.79 -2.09 -9.43
CA VAL A 105 -0.56 -0.77 -8.83
C VAL A 105 -0.31 -0.93 -7.35
N PHE A 106 0.61 -0.14 -6.84
CA PHE A 106 1.02 -0.11 -5.45
C PHE A 106 1.17 1.34 -4.99
N ARG A 107 1.16 1.58 -3.68
CA ARG A 107 1.71 2.82 -3.12
C ARG A 107 3.24 2.81 -3.25
N SER A 108 3.84 3.96 -3.54
CA SER A 108 5.30 4.10 -3.60
C SER A 108 5.96 4.12 -2.22
N SER A 109 5.19 4.44 -1.18
CA SER A 109 5.64 4.53 0.21
C SER A 109 4.48 4.30 1.17
N ASN A 110 4.78 3.98 2.43
CA ASN A 110 3.83 4.08 3.54
C ASN A 110 3.97 5.39 4.35
N HIS A 111 4.72 6.38 3.86
CA HIS A 111 4.72 7.71 4.47
C HIS A 111 3.43 8.47 4.10
N PRO A 112 2.67 9.06 5.07
CA PRO A 112 1.44 9.81 4.77
C PRO A 112 1.61 10.98 3.80
N ASN A 113 2.71 11.72 3.93
CA ASN A 113 3.07 12.79 2.98
C ASN A 113 3.25 12.32 1.53
N ASP A 114 3.43 11.03 1.29
CA ASP A 114 3.59 10.44 -0.05
C ASP A 114 2.33 9.69 -0.49
N ALA A 115 1.19 9.87 0.20
CA ALA A 115 -0.04 9.13 -0.05
C ALA A 115 -0.63 9.31 -1.47
N TYR A 116 -0.16 10.30 -2.23
CA TYR A 116 -0.53 10.58 -3.63
C TYR A 116 0.43 9.97 -4.67
N LEU A 117 1.47 9.25 -4.22
CA LEU A 117 2.47 8.60 -5.07
C LEU A 117 2.24 7.09 -5.18
N TYR A 118 2.26 6.61 -6.42
CA TYR A 118 1.97 5.22 -6.76
C TYR A 118 3.03 4.63 -7.68
N SER A 119 3.32 3.35 -7.48
CA SER A 119 4.18 2.55 -8.35
C SER A 119 3.31 1.64 -9.22
N ILE A 120 3.71 1.44 -10.47
CA ILE A 120 2.89 0.75 -11.46
C ILE A 120 3.73 -0.28 -12.19
N VAL A 121 3.19 -1.48 -12.39
CA VAL A 121 3.68 -2.46 -13.36
C VAL A 121 2.70 -2.47 -14.52
N GLY A 122 3.24 -2.44 -15.74
CA GLY A 122 2.49 -2.57 -16.97
C GLY A 122 3.07 -3.64 -17.89
N LYS A 123 2.20 -4.24 -18.69
CA LYS A 123 2.54 -5.25 -19.69
C LYS A 123 2.50 -4.64 -21.08
N ASN A 124 3.59 -4.74 -21.80
CA ASN A 124 3.73 -4.23 -23.15
C ASN A 124 3.19 -5.21 -24.19
N ALA A 125 2.81 -4.69 -25.37
CA ALA A 125 2.34 -5.50 -26.50
C ALA A 125 3.36 -6.54 -26.99
N ASN A 126 4.66 -6.27 -26.85
CA ASN A 126 5.75 -7.20 -27.16
C ASN A 126 5.97 -8.28 -26.08
N ARG A 127 5.06 -8.39 -25.10
CA ARG A 127 5.08 -9.30 -23.95
C ARG A 127 6.13 -9.02 -22.88
N SER A 128 6.95 -7.99 -23.02
CA SER A 128 7.80 -7.52 -21.91
C SER A 128 6.98 -6.70 -20.92
N TYR A 129 7.57 -6.43 -19.77
CA TYR A 129 7.04 -5.56 -18.73
C TYR A 129 7.77 -4.22 -18.69
N SER A 130 7.09 -3.26 -18.08
CA SER A 130 7.65 -1.98 -17.69
C SER A 130 7.11 -1.61 -16.33
N CYS A 131 7.90 -0.91 -15.54
CA CYS A 131 7.43 -0.39 -14.27
C CYS A 131 7.82 1.06 -14.09
N TRP A 132 7.04 1.79 -13.30
CA TRP A 132 7.25 3.19 -13.00
C TRP A 132 7.18 3.35 -11.49
N THR A 133 8.18 3.99 -10.91
CA THR A 133 8.28 4.16 -9.45
C THR A 133 7.50 5.38 -8.95
N ALA A 134 7.04 6.25 -9.86
CA ALA A 134 6.32 7.48 -9.50
C ALA A 134 5.22 7.87 -10.50
N TYR A 135 4.00 7.44 -10.24
CA TYR A 135 2.78 8.09 -10.69
C TYR A 135 2.31 9.05 -9.61
N ASN A 136 2.17 10.33 -9.96
CA ASN A 136 1.69 11.36 -9.06
C ASN A 136 0.23 11.67 -9.40
N ALA A 137 -0.70 11.23 -8.53
CA ALA A 137 -2.13 11.46 -8.73
C ALA A 137 -2.53 12.94 -8.57
N ALA A 138 -1.77 13.73 -7.81
CA ALA A 138 -2.05 15.15 -7.64
C ALA A 138 -1.77 15.97 -8.92
N THR A 139 -0.83 15.52 -9.76
CA THR A 139 -0.45 16.19 -11.01
C THR A 139 -0.82 15.41 -12.27
N GLY A 140 -1.26 14.15 -12.14
CA GLY A 140 -1.57 13.27 -13.27
C GLY A 140 -0.34 12.92 -14.12
N SER A 141 0.84 12.80 -13.51
CA SER A 141 2.11 12.59 -14.24
C SER A 141 2.79 11.28 -13.88
N LEU A 142 3.36 10.60 -14.87
CA LEU A 142 4.09 9.33 -14.71
C LEU A 142 5.58 9.50 -15.03
N ASN A 143 6.45 9.15 -14.10
CA ASN A 143 7.90 9.35 -14.20
C ASN A 143 8.69 8.09 -13.77
N HIS A 144 10.02 8.12 -13.98
CA HIS A 144 10.96 7.10 -13.55
C HIS A 144 10.60 5.68 -14.06
N GLY A 145 10.37 5.58 -15.36
CA GLY A 145 10.04 4.31 -16.02
C GLY A 145 11.26 3.44 -16.30
N HIS A 146 11.11 2.15 -16.04
CA HIS A 146 12.02 1.06 -16.39
C HIS A 146 11.33 0.18 -17.45
N TYR A 147 12.04 -0.16 -18.53
CA TYR A 147 11.42 -0.75 -19.72
C TYR A 147 12.15 -2.01 -20.17
N GLY A 148 11.47 -2.85 -20.96
CA GLY A 148 12.08 -4.03 -21.56
C GLY A 148 12.36 -5.15 -20.55
N ILE A 149 11.63 -5.18 -19.44
CA ILE A 149 11.82 -6.16 -18.37
C ILE A 149 11.20 -7.49 -18.81
N PRO A 150 11.92 -8.62 -18.81
CA PRO A 150 11.38 -9.88 -19.32
C PRO A 150 10.22 -10.43 -18.49
N GLU A 151 10.38 -10.46 -17.17
CA GLU A 151 9.41 -11.07 -16.25
C GLU A 151 8.71 -10.00 -15.40
N LYS A 152 7.50 -10.32 -14.94
CA LYS A 152 6.71 -9.40 -14.11
C LYS A 152 7.35 -9.24 -12.73
N GLU A 153 7.84 -10.34 -12.18
CA GLU A 153 8.45 -10.41 -10.86
C GLU A 153 9.71 -9.52 -10.78
N ASP A 154 10.54 -9.50 -11.84
CA ASP A 154 11.68 -8.57 -11.93
C ASP A 154 11.24 -7.09 -11.86
N ALA A 155 10.09 -6.76 -12.47
CA ALA A 155 9.54 -5.42 -12.42
C ALA A 155 9.05 -5.06 -11.01
N ILE A 156 8.45 -6.03 -10.29
CA ILE A 156 8.04 -5.88 -8.89
C ILE A 156 9.26 -5.74 -7.98
N ASP A 157 10.33 -6.49 -8.22
CA ASP A 157 11.58 -6.40 -7.44
C ASP A 157 12.20 -5.02 -7.57
N ILE A 158 12.26 -4.45 -8.78
CA ILE A 158 12.67 -3.06 -8.99
C ILE A 158 11.79 -2.12 -8.14
N LEU A 159 10.46 -2.21 -8.23
CA LEU A 159 9.58 -1.34 -7.43
C LEU A 159 9.79 -1.50 -5.93
N SER A 160 10.06 -2.71 -5.46
CA SER A 160 10.36 -3.04 -4.07
C SER A 160 11.65 -2.36 -3.60
N GLU A 161 12.68 -2.25 -4.44
CA GLU A 161 13.91 -1.51 -4.10
C GLU A 161 13.69 -0.02 -3.90
N TYR A 162 12.74 0.57 -4.64
CA TYR A 162 12.38 1.99 -4.53
C TYR A 162 11.30 2.29 -3.48
N TYR A 163 10.70 1.27 -2.86
CA TYR A 163 9.65 1.45 -1.87
C TYR A 163 10.20 2.07 -0.58
N HIS A 164 9.65 3.21 -0.18
CA HIS A 164 10.06 3.88 1.05
C HIS A 164 9.20 3.43 2.24
N ASP A 165 9.79 2.64 3.13
CA ASP A 165 9.16 2.17 4.38
C ASP A 165 9.62 3.03 5.58
N ILE A 166 8.67 3.66 6.28
CA ILE A 166 8.91 4.46 7.49
C ILE A 166 8.75 3.68 8.80
N THR A 167 8.29 2.42 8.70
CA THR A 167 7.94 1.58 9.86
C THR A 167 9.12 0.79 10.39
N ASP A 168 10.18 0.63 9.59
CA ASP A 168 11.30 -0.28 9.84
C ASP A 168 10.84 -1.75 10.03
N GLU A 169 9.67 -2.09 9.48
CA GLU A 169 8.98 -3.39 9.61
C GLU A 169 8.54 -3.90 8.22
N ARG A 170 9.46 -3.90 7.25
CA ARG A 170 9.19 -4.25 5.85
C ARG A 170 8.49 -5.60 5.67
N GLU A 171 8.78 -6.59 6.51
CA GLU A 171 8.10 -7.89 6.46
C GLU A 171 6.58 -7.78 6.69
N LYS A 172 6.13 -6.76 7.44
CA LYS A 172 4.74 -6.54 7.82
C LYS A 172 4.04 -5.47 6.98
N TYR A 173 4.73 -4.39 6.61
CA TYR A 173 4.14 -3.21 5.97
C TYR A 173 4.81 -2.85 4.63
N ASN A 174 5.27 -3.84 3.87
CA ASN A 174 5.80 -3.59 2.52
C ASN A 174 4.73 -3.18 1.50
N MET A 175 5.21 -2.83 0.31
CA MET A 175 4.43 -2.46 -0.86
C MET A 175 3.21 -3.36 -1.14
N ASN A 176 3.30 -4.68 -0.86
CA ASN A 176 2.21 -5.62 -1.15
C ASN A 176 0.95 -5.37 -0.31
N CYS A 177 1.06 -4.70 0.84
CA CYS A 177 -0.11 -4.30 1.63
C CYS A 177 -1.09 -3.42 0.83
N SER A 178 -0.58 -2.69 -0.16
CA SER A 178 -1.37 -1.78 -1.01
C SER A 178 -1.67 -2.34 -2.40
N LYS A 179 -1.25 -3.58 -2.70
CA LYS A 179 -1.31 -4.15 -4.04
C LYS A 179 -2.74 -4.15 -4.58
N VAL A 180 -2.91 -3.64 -5.80
CA VAL A 180 -4.13 -3.80 -6.60
C VAL A 180 -3.77 -4.43 -7.94
N GLU A 181 -4.39 -5.55 -8.24
CA GLU A 181 -4.31 -6.18 -9.56
C GLU A 181 -5.37 -5.57 -10.48
N ILE A 182 -4.94 -5.03 -11.61
CA ILE A 182 -5.83 -4.50 -12.63
C ILE A 182 -6.22 -5.66 -13.55
N VAL A 183 -7.48 -6.05 -13.47
CA VAL A 183 -8.07 -6.98 -14.44
C VAL A 183 -8.12 -6.28 -15.80
N PRO A 184 -7.53 -6.88 -16.85
CA PRO A 184 -7.68 -6.38 -18.21
C PRO A 184 -9.17 -6.32 -18.55
N GLU A 185 -9.66 -5.16 -18.99
CA GLU A 185 -10.99 -5.11 -19.60
C GLU A 185 -10.99 -6.11 -20.76
N GLN A 186 -11.91 -7.08 -20.72
CA GLN A 186 -12.16 -7.95 -21.87
C GLN A 186 -12.53 -7.02 -23.01
N ILE A 187 -11.63 -6.86 -23.98
CA ILE A 187 -11.95 -6.23 -25.26
C ILE A 187 -13.12 -7.04 -25.80
N GLY A 188 -14.31 -6.43 -25.89
CA GLY A 188 -15.52 -7.11 -26.33
C GLY A 188 -15.31 -7.75 -27.70
N VAL A 189 -15.12 -9.07 -27.71
CA VAL A 189 -15.05 -9.91 -28.91
C VAL A 189 -16.41 -9.97 -29.63
N GLU A 190 -17.46 -9.40 -29.03
CA GLU A 190 -18.83 -9.49 -29.51
C GLU A 190 -19.11 -8.70 -30.82
N GLN A 191 -18.24 -7.78 -31.26
CA GLN A 191 -18.48 -7.04 -32.51
C GLN A 191 -17.88 -7.70 -33.75
N GLU A 192 -16.78 -8.45 -33.65
CA GLU A 192 -16.20 -9.14 -34.82
C GLU A 192 -16.97 -10.43 -35.17
N GLU A 193 -17.42 -11.20 -34.18
CA GLU A 193 -18.21 -12.41 -34.44
C GLU A 193 -19.57 -12.11 -35.09
N MET A 194 -20.21 -10.99 -34.72
CA MET A 194 -21.48 -10.60 -35.32
C MET A 194 -21.32 -10.13 -36.78
N VAL A 195 -20.23 -9.44 -37.11
CA VAL A 195 -19.91 -9.03 -38.48
C VAL A 195 -19.54 -10.26 -39.33
N VAL A 196 -18.73 -11.18 -38.80
CA VAL A 196 -18.38 -12.43 -39.51
C VAL A 196 -19.61 -13.30 -39.71
N ALA A 197 -20.48 -13.45 -38.71
CA ALA A 197 -21.72 -14.22 -38.82
C ALA A 197 -22.69 -13.60 -39.84
N GLN A 198 -22.83 -12.26 -39.88
CA GLN A 198 -23.64 -11.58 -40.88
C GLN A 198 -23.06 -11.73 -42.29
N VAL A 199 -21.73 -11.63 -42.46
CA VAL A 199 -21.07 -11.81 -43.77
C VAL A 199 -21.17 -13.25 -44.25
N VAL A 200 -21.05 -14.24 -43.37
CA VAL A 200 -21.22 -15.66 -43.68
C VAL A 200 -22.67 -15.98 -44.06
N GLN A 201 -23.66 -15.48 -43.32
CA GLN A 201 -25.07 -15.66 -43.66
C GLN A 201 -25.45 -14.97 -44.99
N PHE A 202 -24.87 -13.81 -45.29
CA PHE A 202 -25.12 -13.11 -46.55
C PHE A 202 -24.53 -13.85 -47.76
N ARG A 203 -23.35 -14.48 -47.59
CA ARG A 203 -22.72 -15.31 -48.64
C ARG A 203 -23.48 -16.60 -48.90
N GLN A 204 -23.99 -17.28 -47.86
CA GLN A 204 -24.77 -18.51 -48.02
C GLN A 204 -26.12 -18.27 -48.71
N ARG A 205 -26.76 -17.11 -48.50
CA ARG A 205 -28.02 -16.75 -49.20
C ARG A 205 -27.85 -16.42 -50.68
N ARG A 206 -26.65 -16.04 -51.13
CA ARG A 206 -26.35 -15.75 -52.55
C ARG A 206 -26.01 -17.00 -53.38
N LEU A 207 -25.58 -18.09 -52.74
CA LEU A 207 -25.18 -19.33 -53.43
C LEU A 207 -26.32 -20.36 -53.53
N GLY A 208 -27.48 -20.08 -52.94
CA GLY A 208 -28.67 -20.93 -52.96
C GLY A 208 -29.83 -20.42 -53.82
N ARG A 209 -29.57 -19.56 -54.82
CA ARG A 209 -30.54 -19.15 -55.84
C ARG A 209 -30.00 -19.42 -57.24
#